data_AF-A0A973ETJ9-F1
#
_entry.id   AF-A0A973ETJ9-F1
#
_cell.length_a   1.000
_cell.length_b   1.000
_cell.length_c   1.000
_cell.angle_alpha   90.00
_cell.angle_beta   90.00
_cell.angle_gamma   90.00
#
_symmetry.space_group_name_H-M   'P 1'
#
loop_
_entity.id
_entity.type
_entity.pdbx_description
1 polymer ?
#
loop_
_entity_poly.entity_id
_entity_poly.type
_entity_poly.pdbx_seq_one_letter_code
_entity_poly.pdbx_strand_id
1 'polypeptide(L)' 'MVLKLIILSFIITAVALAGLAVRILLVKRGNFPETHIGRNREMRKKGITCAVNIDTGCSKTAGRSGCCECMEE' A
#
# COMPACT_ATOMS: atom_id res chain seq x y z
N MET A 1 29.04 -7.11 -27.51
CA MET A 1 28.18 -5.97 -27.11
C MET A 1 27.03 -6.40 -26.20
N VAL A 2 26.24 -7.42 -26.58
CA VAL A 2 25.07 -7.89 -25.81
C VAL A 2 25.41 -8.29 -24.38
N LEU A 3 26.49 -9.04 -24.14
CA LEU A 3 26.89 -9.48 -22.80
C LEU A 3 27.17 -8.31 -21.83
N LYS A 4 27.78 -7.23 -22.33
CA LYS A 4 28.04 -6.00 -21.56
C LYS A 4 26.73 -5.32 -21.12
N LEU A 5 25.72 -5.33 -22.00
CA LEU A 5 24.39 -4.77 -21.70
C LEU A 5 23.62 -5.60 -20.68
N ILE A 6 23.69 -6.94 -20.79
CA ILE A 6 23.03 -7.84 -19.83
C ILE A 6 23.63 -7.67 -18.43
N ILE A 7 24.95 -7.58 -18.31
CA ILE A 7 25.61 -7.37 -17.02
C ILE A 7 25.20 -6.01 -16.44
N LEU A 8 25.17 -4.96 -17.26
CA LEU A 8 24.77 -3.62 -16.82
C LEU A 8 23.30 -3.59 -16.34
N SER A 9 22.38 -4.23 -17.06
CA SER A 9 20.97 -4.27 -16.66
C SER A 9 20.75 -5.06 -15.38
N PHE A 10 21.49 -6.16 -15.18
CA PHE A 10 21.45 -6.96 -13.96
C PHE A 10 21.90 -6.16 -12.74
N ILE A 11 23.00 -5.40 -12.87
CA ILE A 11 23.53 -4.57 -11.78
C ILE A 11 22.49 -3.51 -11.37
N ILE A 12 21.87 -2.81 -12.32
CA ILE A 12 20.87 -1.78 -12.02
C ILE A 12 19.65 -2.38 -11.33
N THR A 13 19.16 -3.52 -11.83
CA THR A 13 18.02 -4.23 -11.23
C THR A 13 18.34 -4.71 -9.81
N ALA A 14 19.54 -5.26 -9.60
CA ALA A 14 19.99 -5.72 -8.30
C ALA A 14 20.07 -4.57 -7.28
N VAL A 15 20.57 -3.40 -7.68
CA VAL A 15 20.62 -2.21 -6.82
C VAL A 15 19.21 -1.71 -6.49
N ALA A 16 18.28 -1.70 -7.45
CA ALA A 16 16.90 -1.32 -7.21
C ALA A 16 16.19 -2.26 -6.22
N LEU A 17 16.34 -3.58 -6.40
CA LEU A 17 15.79 -4.58 -5.49
C LEU A 17 16.42 -4.50 -4.09
N ALA A 18 17.74 -4.31 -4.02
CA ALA A 18 18.43 -4.11 -2.75
C ALA A 18 17.90 -2.86 -2.03
N GLY A 19 17.73 -1.75 -2.75
CA GLY A 19 17.14 -0.50 -2.26
C GLY A 19 15.73 -0.67 -1.67
N LEU A 20 14.88 -1.44 -2.35
CA LEU A 20 13.55 -1.77 -1.87
C LEU A 20 13.58 -2.65 -0.62
N ALA A 21 14.55 -3.58 -0.55
CA ALA A 21 14.71 -4.53 0.55
C ALA A 21 15.39 -3.95 1.79
N VAL A 22 16.06 -2.79 1.72
CA VAL A 22 16.82 -2.18 2.83
C VAL A 22 16.00 -2.11 4.12
N ARG A 23 14.72 -1.68 4.04
CA ARG A 23 13.86 -1.56 5.22
C ARG A 23 13.43 -2.92 5.80
N ILE A 24 13.42 -3.97 5.00
CA ILE A 24 13.03 -5.32 5.43
C ILE A 24 14.23 -6.01 6.09
N LEU A 25 15.43 -5.84 5.52
CA LEU A 25 16.65 -6.48 5.99
C LEU A 25 17.31 -5.77 7.18
N LEU A 26 17.28 -4.43 7.23
CA LEU A 26 17.97 -3.66 8.27
C LEU A 26 17.12 -3.38 9.52
N VAL A 27 15.78 -3.42 9.41
CA VAL A 27 14.90 -3.13 10.56
C VAL A 27 14.56 -4.44 11.28
N LYS A 28 14.84 -4.52 12.59
CA LYS A 28 14.37 -5.65 13.42
C LYS A 28 12.84 -5.68 13.39
N ARG A 29 12.25 -6.75 12.83
CA ARG A 29 10.82 -6.89 12.48
C ARG A 29 10.34 -6.03 11.30
N GLY A 30 11.18 -5.86 10.28
CA GLY A 30 10.78 -5.27 9.00
C GLY A 30 9.64 -6.05 8.36
N ASN A 31 8.41 -5.56 8.50
CA ASN A 31 7.26 -6.04 7.76
C ASN A 31 6.91 -4.99 6.70
N PHE A 32 6.31 -5.43 5.60
CA PHE A 32 5.63 -4.48 4.74
C PHE A 32 4.48 -3.84 5.54
N PRO A 33 4.37 -2.50 5.56
CA PRO A 33 3.25 -1.83 6.24
C PRO A 33 1.94 -2.28 5.60
N GLU A 34 0.85 -2.31 6.38
CA GLU A 34 -0.48 -2.66 5.87
C GLU A 34 -0.81 -1.83 4.62
N THR A 35 -0.99 -2.51 3.50
CA THR A 35 -1.32 -1.89 2.21
C THR A 35 -2.77 -1.44 2.15
N HIS A 36 -3.62 -1.95 3.05
CA HIS A 36 -4.98 -1.49 3.19
C HIS A 36 -5.02 -0.16 3.95
N ILE A 37 -5.35 0.92 3.25
CA ILE A 37 -5.35 2.29 3.78
C ILE A 37 -6.19 2.40 5.07
N GLY A 38 -7.38 1.78 5.09
CA GLY A 38 -8.29 1.82 6.23
C GLY A 38 -7.79 1.07 7.48
N ARG A 39 -7.03 -0.02 7.30
CA ARG A 39 -6.52 -0.86 8.41
C ARG A 39 -5.13 -0.42 8.88
N ASN A 40 -4.46 0.43 8.12
CA ASN A 40 -3.12 0.90 8.44
C ASN A 40 -3.14 2.06 9.45
N ARG A 41 -2.78 1.78 10.70
CA ARG A 41 -2.69 2.76 11.80
C ARG A 41 -1.79 3.96 11.46
N GLU A 42 -0.69 3.73 10.75
CA GLU A 42 0.25 4.79 10.38
C GLU A 42 -0.30 5.75 9.33
N MET A 43 -1.26 5.30 8.51
CA MET A 43 -1.95 6.14 7.52
C MET A 43 -3.09 6.94 8.16
N ARG A 44 -3.83 6.33 9.10
CA ARG A 44 -4.84 7.03 9.93
C ARG A 44 -4.23 8.18 10.73
N LYS A 45 -3.06 7.99 11.35
CA LYS A 45 -2.32 9.05 12.05
C LYS A 45 -1.97 10.26 11.17
N LYS A 46 -1.81 10.03 9.86
CA LYS A 46 -1.51 11.08 8.87
C LYS A 46 -2.76 11.73 8.29
N GLY A 47 -3.96 11.35 8.76
CA GLY A 47 -5.23 11.86 8.23
C GLY A 47 -5.60 11.32 6.86
N ILE A 48 -4.92 10.28 6.38
CA ILE A 48 -5.21 9.66 5.09
C ILE A 48 -6.31 8.62 5.30
N THR A 49 -7.48 8.88 4.71
CA THR A 49 -8.64 7.97 4.76
C THR A 49 -8.95 7.43 3.36
N CYS A 50 -9.67 6.32 3.27
CA CYS A 50 -10.07 5.74 1.98
C CYS A 50 -10.84 6.76 1.13
N ALA A 51 -10.39 6.96 -0.11
CA ALA A 51 -10.88 8.05 -0.97
C ALA A 51 -12.36 7.89 -1.36
N VAL A 52 -12.88 6.67 -1.41
CA VAL A 52 -14.31 6.40 -1.58
C VAL A 52 -14.63 5.05 -0.95
N ASN A 53 -15.60 4.99 -0.04
CA ASN A 53 -16.21 3.72 0.34
C ASN A 53 -17.28 3.39 -0.70
N ILE A 54 -16.87 2.82 -1.84
CA ILE A 54 -17.79 2.21 -2.82
C ILE A 54 -18.01 0.77 -2.40
N ASP A 55 -18.42 0.54 -1.15
CA ASP A 55 -18.96 -0.75 -0.79
C ASP A 55 -20.21 -0.92 -1.65
N THR A 56 -20.18 -1.97 -2.46
CA THR A 56 -21.20 -2.39 -3.42
C THR A 56 -22.61 -2.32 -2.81
N GLY A 57 -23.31 -1.20 -3.01
CA GLY A 57 -24.71 -1.05 -2.58
C GLY A 57 -25.18 0.38 -2.25
N CYS A 58 -24.31 1.34 -1.95
CA CYS A 58 -24.75 2.69 -1.59
C CYS A 58 -25.00 3.59 -2.82
N SER A 59 -26.20 3.52 -3.40
CA SER A 59 -26.69 4.53 -4.34
C SER A 59 -27.13 5.78 -3.59
N LYS A 60 -26.59 6.97 -3.94
CA LYS A 60 -26.95 8.27 -3.36
C LYS A 60 -28.35 8.78 -3.75
N THR A 61 -29.28 7.88 -4.06
CA THR A 61 -30.68 8.20 -4.38
C THR A 61 -31.63 7.45 -3.45
N ALA A 62 -31.53 7.69 -2.14
CA ALA A 62 -32.63 7.42 -1.21
C ALA A 62 -32.40 8.21 0.08
N GLY A 63 -33.30 9.14 0.38
CA GLY A 63 -33.29 9.93 1.60
C GLY A 63 -33.58 9.09 2.85
N ARG A 64 -32.57 8.46 3.42
CA ARG A 64 -32.62 7.95 4.79
C ARG A 64 -31.25 8.07 5.47
N SER A 65 -31.29 8.60 6.69
CA SER A 65 -30.18 8.96 7.56
C SER A 65 -29.38 7.76 8.07
N GLY A 66 -28.54 7.16 7.22
CA GLY A 66 -27.63 6.10 7.63
C GLY A 66 -26.93 5.45 6.44
N CYS A 67 -25.75 5.93 6.10
CA CYS A 67 -24.79 5.16 5.31
C CYS A 67 -23.78 4.53 6.29
N CYS A 68 -23.75 3.19 6.26
CA CYS A 68 -22.77 2.22 6.77
C CYS A 68 -21.86 2.65 7.92
N GLU A 69 -22.15 2.09 9.10
CA GLU A 69 -21.11 1.69 10.05
C GLU A 69 -20.02 0.91 9.31
N CYS A 70 -18.81 1.46 9.27
CA CYS A 70 -17.61 0.69 9.05
C CYS A 70 -17.39 -0.16 10.31
N MET A 71 -18.03 -1.33 10.36
CA MET A 71 -17.70 -2.33 11.38
C MET A 71 -16.32 -2.90 11.04
N GLU A 72 -15.32 -2.42 11.77
CA GLU A 72 -14.02 -3.06 11.93
C GLU A 72 -14.26 -4.45 12.57
N GLU A 73 -13.97 -5.54 11.83
CA GLU A 73 -13.53 -6.82 12.41
C GLU A 73 -12.00 -6.91 12.38
#